data_AF-A0A519KWU3-F1
#
_entry.id   AF-A0A519KWU3-F1
#
_cell.length_a   1.000
_cell.length_b   1.000
_cell.length_c   1.000
_cell.angle_alpha   90.00
_cell.angle_beta   90.00
_cell.angle_gamma   90.00
#
_symmetry.space_group_name_H-M   'P 1'
#
loop_
_entity.id
_entity.type
_entity.pdbx_description
1 polymer ?
#
loop_
_entity_poly.entity_id
_entity_poly.type
_entity_poly.pdbx_seq_one_letter_code
_entity_poly.pdbx_strand_id
1 'polypeptide(L)' 'LYFRVHDITAACAKVTELGGKAALPAQSSTGLSCRVCDDQGLTFSLWQPTGGD' A
#
# COMPACT_ATOMS: atom_id res chain seq x y z
N LEU A 1 2.01 -11.13 -0.18
CA LEU A 1 2.48 -10.63 -1.48
C LEU A 1 2.78 -9.14 -1.34
N TYR A 2 3.88 -8.66 -1.93
CA TYR A 2 4.24 -7.24 -1.93
C TYR A 2 4.17 -6.70 -3.34
N PHE A 3 3.46 -5.59 -3.53
CA PHE A 3 3.43 -4.84 -4.78
C PHE A 3 4.17 -3.51 -4.59
N ARG A 4 5.15 -3.26 -5.45
CA ARG A 4 5.86 -1.98 -5.47
C ARG A 4 4.92 -0.90 -6.02
N VAL A 5 4.90 0.26 -5.37
CA VAL A 5 4.17 1.44 -5.81
C VAL A 5 5.07 2.67 -5.73
N HIS A 6 4.85 3.65 -6.60
CA HIS A 6 5.59 4.91 -6.58
C HIS A 6 5.12 5.83 -5.45
N ASP A 7 3.81 5.88 -5.20
CA ASP A 7 3.20 6.67 -4.12
C ASP A 7 2.20 5.80 -3.34
N ILE A 8 2.58 5.45 -2.11
CA ILE A 8 1.77 4.59 -1.24
C ILE A 8 0.51 5.29 -0.72
N THR A 9 0.53 6.62 -0.59
CA THR A 9 -0.62 7.39 -0.11
C THR A 9 -1.70 7.40 -1.20
N ALA A 10 -1.30 7.67 -2.44
CA ALA A 10 -2.20 7.61 -3.60
C ALA A 10 -2.75 6.20 -3.81
N ALA A 11 -1.91 5.17 -3.69
CA ALA A 11 -2.34 3.77 -3.84
C ALA A 11 -3.33 3.35 -2.74
N CYS A 12 -3.08 3.70 -1.47
CA CYS A 12 -4.02 3.44 -0.37
C CYS A 12 -5.36 4.16 -0.56
N ALA A 13 -5.33 5.43 -0.99
CA ALA A 13 -6.56 6.17 -1.31
C ALA A 13 -7.34 5.47 -2.42
N LYS A 14 -6.66 4.96 -3.46
CA LYS A 14 -7.30 4.24 -4.56
C LYS A 14 -7.92 2.91 -4.11
N VAL A 15 -7.25 2.18 -3.22
CA VAL A 15 -7.83 0.96 -2.61
C VAL A 15 -9.15 1.29 -1.92
N THR A 16 -9.20 2.35 -1.11
CA THR A 16 -10.43 2.75 -0.42
C THR A 16 -11.52 3.24 -1.38
N GLU A 17 -11.16 4.02 -2.41
CA GLU A 17 -12.09 4.47 -3.46
C GLU A 17 -12.77 3.29 -4.16
N LEU A 18 -12.04 2.19 -4.38
CA LEU A 18 -12.54 0.97 -5.04
C LEU A 18 -13.24 -0.01 -4.09
N GLY A 19 -13.52 0.38 -2.84
CA GLY A 19 -14.26 -0.45 -1.87
C GLY A 19 -13.40 -1.32 -0.96
N GLY A 20 -12.07 -1.24 -1.10
CA GLY A 20 -11.11 -1.91 -0.22
C GLY A 20 -10.83 -1.15 1.08
N LYS A 21 -9.89 -1.66 1.87
CA LYS A 21 -9.44 -1.09 3.14
C LYS A 21 -7.92 -0.99 3.16
N ALA A 22 -7.40 0.16 3.59
CA ALA A 22 -5.97 0.35 3.80
C ALA A 22 -5.67 0.66 5.27
N ALA A 23 -4.60 0.07 5.81
CA ALA A 23 -4.06 0.51 7.09
C ALA A 23 -3.34 1.87 6.93
N LEU A 24 -2.85 2.41 8.04
CA LEU A 24 -1.91 3.53 7.98
C LEU A 24 -0.56 3.04 7.44
N PRO A 25 0.06 3.72 6.45
CA PRO A 25 1.40 3.41 6.03
C PRO A 25 2.40 3.48 7.20
N ALA A 26 3.30 2.51 7.27
CA ALA A 26 4.36 2.42 8.26
C ALA A 26 5.73 2.62 7.62
N GLN A 27 6.57 3.44 8.25
CA GLN A 27 7.94 3.67 7.84
C GLN A 27 8.85 2.51 8.28
N SER A 28 9.81 2.17 7.40
CA SER A 28 10.89 1.22 7.68
C SER A 28 12.19 1.70 7.03
N SER A 29 13.27 0.93 7.23
CA SER A 29 14.57 1.19 6.59
C SER A 29 14.57 1.00 5.08
N THR A 30 13.59 0.27 4.53
CA THR A 30 13.49 -0.01 3.09
C THR A 30 12.46 0.86 2.39
N GLY A 31 11.68 1.66 3.13
CA GLY A 31 10.60 2.46 2.56
C GLY A 31 9.35 2.52 3.42
N LEU A 32 8.26 2.97 2.80
CA LEU A 32 6.93 2.89 3.36
C LEU A 32 6.28 1.56 2.96
N SER A 33 5.51 0.98 3.87
CA SER A 33 4.70 -0.20 3.56
C SER A 33 3.31 -0.05 4.15
N CYS A 34 2.32 -0.68 3.52
CA CYS A 34 0.95 -0.65 3.99
C CYS A 34 0.26 -1.97 3.66
N ARG A 35 -0.39 -2.57 4.66
CA ARG A 35 -1.28 -3.71 4.43
C ARG A 35 -2.63 -3.20 3.94
N VAL A 36 -3.14 -3.83 2.90
CA VAL A 36 -4.44 -3.50 2.30
C VAL A 36 -5.28 -4.77 2.13
N CYS A 37 -6.59 -4.58 2.01
CA CYS A 37 -7.57 -5.59 1.70
C CYS A 37 -8.42 -5.08 0.52
N ASP A 38 -8.59 -5.88 -0.54
CA ASP A 38 -9.53 -5.52 -1.61
C ASP A 38 -10.99 -5.72 -1.16
N ASP A 39 -11.92 -5.41 -2.07
CA ASP A 39 -13.36 -5.55 -1.87
C ASP A 39 -13.85 -7.02 -1.98
N GLN A 40 -12.97 -7.97 -2.35
CA GLN A 40 -13.21 -9.41 -2.28
C GLN A 40 -12.68 -10.05 -0.98
N GLY A 41 -11.97 -9.30 -0.14
CA GLY A 41 -11.41 -9.77 1.12
C GLY A 41 -9.97 -10.29 1.04
N LEU A 42 -9.30 -10.20 -0.11
CA LEU A 42 -7.90 -10.61 -0.25
C LEU A 42 -6.99 -9.55 0.36
N THR A 43 -6.10 -10.00 1.26
CA THR A 43 -5.12 -9.14 1.91
C THR A 43 -3.75 -9.23 1.22
N PHE A 44 -3.15 -8.08 0.94
CA PHE A 44 -1.79 -7.97 0.40
C PHE A 44 -1.09 -6.70 0.93
N SER A 45 0.18 -6.52 0.58
CA SER A 45 0.97 -5.38 1.03
C SER A 45 1.44 -4.52 -0.15
N LEU A 46 1.36 -3.21 0.03
CA LEU A 46 2.00 -2.22 -0.82
C LEU A 46 3.35 -1.84 -0.21
N TRP A 47 4.32 -1.52 -1.06
CA TRP A 47 5.63 -1.04 -0.65
C TRP A 47 6.15 0.05 -1.58
N GLN A 48 6.60 1.16 -0.99
CA GLN A 48 7.26 2.27 -1.69
C GLN A 48 8.69 2.37 -1.16
N PRO A 49 9.73 2.11 -1.99
CA PRO A 49 11.12 2.14 -1.54
C PRO A 49 11.56 3.53 -1.05
N THR A 50 12.52 3.56 -0.12
CA THR A 50 13.29 4.77 0.18
C THR A 50 14.26 5.03 -0.97
N GLY A 51 14.01 6.09 -1.75
CA GLY A 51 14.73 6.42 -2.97
C GLY A 51 13.86 6.14 -4.19
N GLY A 52 13.58 7.19 -4.97
CA GLY A 52 12.93 7.05 -6.28
C GLY A 52 13.81 6.23 -7.23
N ASP A 53 13.18 5.67 -8.28
CA ASP A 53 13.78 4.74 -9.26
C ASP A 53 15.26 4.97 -9.59
#